data_AF-A0AA51QQZ0-F1
#
_entry.id   AF-A0AA51QQZ0-F1
#
_cell.length_a   1.000
_cell.length_b   1.000
_cell.length_c   1.000
_cell.angle_alpha   90.00
_cell.angle_beta   90.00
_cell.angle_gamma   90.00
#
_symmetry.space_group_name_H-M   'P 1'
#
loop_
_entity.id
_entity.type
_entity.pdbx_description
1 polymer ?
#
loop_
_entity_poly.entity_id
_entity_poly.type
_entity_poly.pdbx_seq_one_letter_code
_entity_poly.pdbx_strand_id
1 'polypeptide(L)'
;MNSPDLFSTTRTIADLAAVRDAHAPIALDPATDMAPDHTSATRALSALWALVPYAERTGATPDDLESVLADLTADLRHLADRLGTDWHEITRRADGYYGDETGGTDQGPAPARRPAAPELEVIVVRDPDGPSVIEAFLDGVPVRPTEYVLDAGAGWHWEDWIEARDANLATASPAARAALLSHYDNPPGGQYVEDRDDAPWIDSVPAPAATVDGAAQ
;
A
#
# COMPACT_ATOMS: atom_id res chain seq x y z
N MET A 1 16.53 34.21 8.70
CA MET A 1 17.26 33.32 9.62
C MET A 1 16.55 31.99 9.55
N ASN A 2 17.19 30.96 8.98
CA ASN A 2 16.62 29.62 8.95
C ASN A 2 16.44 29.16 10.40
N SER A 3 15.22 28.79 10.80
CA SER A 3 15.03 28.08 12.06
C SER A 3 15.94 26.85 12.04
N PRO A 4 16.76 26.63 13.07
CA PRO A 4 17.47 25.37 13.20
C PRO A 4 16.44 24.25 13.21
N ASP A 5 16.70 23.17 12.47
CA ASP A 5 15.85 21.98 12.45
C ASP A 5 15.79 21.40 13.87
N LEU A 6 14.72 21.75 14.58
CA LEU A 6 14.50 21.49 16.01
C LEU A 6 14.52 19.99 16.35
N PHE A 7 14.39 19.13 15.34
CA PHE A 7 14.33 17.68 15.49
C PHE A 7 15.58 16.96 14.95
N SER A 8 16.52 17.67 14.30
CA SER A 8 17.69 17.07 13.62
C SER A 8 18.60 16.25 14.55
N THR A 9 18.64 16.60 15.84
CA THR A 9 19.51 15.99 16.86
C THR A 9 18.77 15.15 17.89
N THR A 10 17.43 15.11 17.82
CA THR A 10 16.56 14.53 18.83
C THR A 10 16.44 13.02 18.60
N ARG A 11 16.98 12.19 19.50
CA ARG A 11 16.99 10.72 19.33
C ARG A 11 16.35 9.95 20.48
N THR A 12 15.99 10.62 21.56
CA THR A 12 15.43 9.99 22.75
C THR A 12 14.14 10.68 23.23
N ILE A 13 13.34 9.97 24.03
CA ILE A 13 12.18 10.55 24.73
C ILE A 13 12.60 11.74 25.62
N ALA A 14 13.80 11.71 26.20
CA ALA A 14 14.32 12.80 27.03
C ALA A 14 14.59 14.06 26.20
N ASP A 15 15.14 13.91 24.99
CA ASP A 15 15.34 15.04 24.07
C ASP A 15 13.98 15.63 23.63
N LEU A 16 13.00 14.77 23.35
CA LEU A 16 11.63 15.18 22.99
C LEU A 16 10.92 15.90 24.14
N ALA A 17 11.13 15.47 25.38
CA ALA A 17 10.63 16.16 26.57
C ALA A 17 11.23 17.57 26.71
N ALA A 18 12.53 17.71 26.48
CA ALA A 18 13.19 19.02 26.50
C ALA A 18 12.65 19.96 25.41
N VAL A 19 12.40 19.45 24.21
CA VAL A 19 11.75 20.21 23.12
C VAL A 19 10.33 20.61 23.52
N ARG A 20 9.51 19.69 24.03
CA ARG A 20 8.15 19.98 24.52
C ARG A 20 8.17 21.10 25.57
N ASP A 21 9.03 20.99 26.57
CA ASP A 21 9.06 21.94 27.70
C ASP A 21 9.56 23.33 27.28
N ALA A 22 10.41 23.40 26.25
CA ALA A 22 10.84 24.67 25.65
C ALA A 22 9.72 25.35 24.83
N HIS A 23 8.70 24.61 24.42
CA HIS A 23 7.62 25.08 23.56
C HIS A 23 6.25 24.94 24.25
N ALA A 24 5.80 26.03 24.90
CA ALA A 24 4.44 26.13 25.42
C ALA A 24 3.42 25.79 24.32
N PRO A 25 2.29 25.13 24.64
CA PRO A 25 1.31 24.74 23.63
C PRO A 25 0.78 26.00 22.95
N ILE A 26 1.14 26.18 21.68
CA ILE A 26 0.61 27.24 20.85
C ILE A 26 -0.82 26.81 20.52
N ALA A 27 -1.81 27.59 20.95
CA ALA A 27 -3.15 27.46 20.43
C ALA A 27 -3.07 27.77 18.93
N LEU A 28 -3.18 26.74 18.09
CA LEU A 28 -3.30 26.90 16.65
C LEU A 28 -4.59 27.69 16.40
N ASP A 29 -4.47 28.97 16.07
CA ASP A 29 -5.59 29.74 15.54
C ASP A 29 -5.84 29.24 14.10
N PRO A 30 -6.98 28.59 13.82
CA PRO A 30 -7.29 28.05 12.51
C PRO A 30 -7.38 29.11 11.41
N ALA A 31 -7.38 30.41 11.75
CA ALA A 31 -7.39 31.52 10.80
C ALA A 31 -5.98 32.05 10.43
N THR A 32 -4.91 31.50 11.00
CA THR A 32 -3.55 31.97 10.68
C THR A 32 -3.05 31.28 9.42
N ASP A 33 -2.88 32.07 8.35
CA ASP A 33 -2.30 31.61 7.08
C ASP A 33 -0.79 31.35 7.29
N MET A 34 -0.46 30.14 7.74
CA MET A 34 0.91 29.71 8.01
C MET A 34 1.50 29.03 6.78
N ALA A 35 2.80 29.24 6.55
CA ALA A 35 3.50 28.49 5.51
C ALA A 35 3.41 26.96 5.80
N PRO A 36 3.35 26.11 4.76
CA PRO A 36 3.18 24.66 4.91
C PRO A 36 4.23 23.99 5.81
N ASP A 37 5.50 24.37 5.65
CA ASP A 37 6.62 23.93 6.48
C ASP A 37 6.46 24.33 7.95
N HIS A 38 5.93 25.52 8.20
CA HIS A 38 5.62 26.02 9.54
C HIS A 38 4.43 25.27 10.17
N THR A 39 3.46 24.84 9.36
CA THR A 39 2.32 24.03 9.81
C THR A 39 2.77 22.63 10.22
N SER A 40 3.54 21.93 9.38
CA SER A 40 4.10 20.60 9.67
C SER A 40 4.94 20.58 10.96
N ALA A 41 5.86 21.55 11.14
CA ALA A 41 6.67 21.65 12.36
C ALA A 41 5.83 21.89 13.62
N THR A 42 4.77 22.71 13.51
CA THR A 42 3.88 23.00 14.65
C THR A 42 3.03 21.77 15.02
N ARG A 43 2.61 20.98 14.03
CA ARG A 43 1.89 19.71 14.25
C ARG A 43 2.79 18.65 14.88
N ALA A 44 4.05 18.57 14.47
CA ALA A 44 5.04 17.71 15.11
C ALA A 44 5.26 18.09 16.59
N LEU A 45 5.36 19.38 16.91
CA LEU A 45 5.44 19.86 18.30
C LEU A 45 4.17 19.51 19.10
N SER A 46 3.00 19.59 18.47
CA SER A 46 1.73 19.24 19.12
C SER A 46 1.66 17.77 19.52
N ALA A 47 2.23 16.86 18.72
CA ALA A 47 2.25 15.43 19.02
C ALA A 47 3.07 15.08 20.28
N LEU A 48 4.05 15.91 20.66
CA LEU A 48 4.88 15.68 21.86
C LEU A 48 4.06 15.69 23.16
N TRP A 49 2.93 16.40 23.16
CA TRP A 49 2.03 16.47 24.32
C TRP A 49 1.25 15.17 24.56
N ALA A 50 1.17 14.28 23.56
CA ALA A 50 0.65 12.93 23.73
C ALA A 50 1.79 11.93 23.98
N LEU A 51 2.85 11.99 23.19
CA LEU A 51 3.92 10.99 23.18
C LEU A 51 4.74 10.95 24.48
N VAL A 52 5.18 12.11 24.98
CA VAL A 52 6.08 12.15 26.16
C VAL A 52 5.36 11.65 27.42
N PRO A 53 4.14 12.13 27.77
CA PRO A 53 3.42 11.62 28.93
C PRO A 53 3.08 10.13 28.81
N TYR A 54 2.85 9.64 27.58
CA TYR A 54 2.62 8.22 27.33
C TYR A 54 3.86 7.40 27.71
N ALA A 55 5.03 7.76 27.19
CA ALA A 55 6.29 7.08 27.45
C ALA A 55 6.66 7.08 28.95
N GLU A 56 6.48 8.23 29.62
CA GLU A 56 6.71 8.38 31.06
C GLU A 56 5.79 7.45 31.87
N ARG A 57 4.52 7.31 31.46
CA ARG A 57 3.52 6.46 32.14
C ARG A 57 3.78 4.97 31.95
N THR A 58 4.18 4.55 30.76
CA THR A 58 4.41 3.12 30.45
C THR A 58 5.77 2.64 30.92
N GLY A 59 6.68 3.56 31.29
CA GLY A 59 8.04 3.23 31.65
C GLY A 59 8.86 2.74 30.46
N ALA A 60 8.44 3.10 29.24
CA ALA A 60 9.15 2.72 28.04
C ALA A 60 10.57 3.30 28.03
N THR A 61 11.54 2.50 27.61
CA THR A 61 12.94 2.94 27.59
C THR A 61 13.14 4.06 26.57
N PRO A 62 13.79 5.18 26.94
CA PRO A 62 13.91 6.37 26.09
C PRO A 62 14.61 6.16 24.74
N ASP A 63 15.29 5.03 24.56
CA ASP A 63 16.18 4.74 23.44
C ASP A 63 15.50 4.05 22.25
N ASP A 64 14.23 3.62 22.39
CA ASP A 64 13.47 2.98 21.32
C ASP A 64 12.20 3.76 20.96
N LEU A 65 12.40 4.93 20.36
CA LEU A 65 11.33 5.84 19.94
C LEU A 65 10.32 5.16 18.99
N GLU A 66 10.79 4.27 18.12
CA GLU A 66 9.93 3.56 17.17
C GLU A 66 8.96 2.64 17.92
N SER A 67 9.43 1.87 18.90
CA SER A 67 8.56 1.05 19.73
C SER A 67 7.56 1.88 20.55
N VAL A 68 7.97 3.03 21.10
CA VAL A 68 7.04 3.91 21.84
C VAL A 68 5.93 4.45 20.92
N LEU A 69 6.28 4.86 19.70
CA LEU A 69 5.32 5.31 18.70
C LEU A 69 4.37 4.17 18.27
N ALA A 70 4.91 2.97 18.08
CA ALA A 70 4.12 1.79 17.73
C ALA A 70 3.13 1.43 18.85
N ASP A 71 3.58 1.41 20.11
CA ASP A 71 2.73 1.12 21.28
C ASP A 71 1.63 2.17 21.45
N LEU A 72 1.96 3.46 21.34
CA LEU A 72 0.96 4.54 21.38
C LEU A 72 -0.07 4.40 20.24
N THR A 73 0.38 4.06 19.04
CA THR A 73 -0.51 3.85 17.88
C THR A 73 -1.44 2.65 18.10
N ALA A 74 -0.91 1.55 18.64
CA ALA A 74 -1.70 0.36 18.99
C ALA A 74 -2.76 0.68 20.05
N ASP A 75 -2.40 1.44 21.09
CA ASP A 75 -3.33 1.87 22.14
C ASP A 75 -4.41 2.83 21.60
N LEU A 76 -4.07 3.73 20.65
CA LEU A 76 -5.04 4.58 19.97
C LEU A 76 -6.04 3.77 19.15
N ARG A 77 -5.59 2.69 18.49
CA ARG A 77 -6.47 1.76 17.78
C ARG A 77 -7.42 1.06 18.75
N HIS A 78 -6.90 0.53 19.87
CA HIS A 78 -7.75 -0.05 20.91
C HIS A 78 -8.76 0.96 21.48
N LEU A 79 -8.38 2.23 21.60
CA LEU A 79 -9.29 3.29 22.00
C LEU A 79 -10.38 3.54 20.95
N ALA A 80 -10.02 3.58 19.66
CA ALA A 80 -10.99 3.73 18.57
C ALA A 80 -12.04 2.62 18.57
N ASP A 81 -11.61 1.37 18.77
CA ASP A 81 -12.51 0.21 18.89
C ASP A 81 -13.50 0.39 20.06
N ARG A 82 -13.03 0.90 21.20
CA ARG A 82 -13.87 1.15 22.39
C ARG A 82 -14.83 2.32 22.20
N LEU A 83 -14.45 3.31 21.40
CA LEU A 83 -15.28 4.48 21.08
C LEU A 83 -16.23 4.22 19.90
N GLY A 84 -16.07 3.10 19.19
CA GLY A 84 -16.87 2.77 18.01
C GLY A 84 -16.52 3.61 16.78
N THR A 85 -15.28 4.11 16.70
CA THR A 85 -14.80 4.90 15.56
C THR A 85 -14.03 4.01 14.59
N ASP A 86 -14.24 4.22 13.29
CA ASP A 86 -13.53 3.49 12.24
C ASP A 86 -12.06 3.91 12.15
N TRP A 87 -11.16 2.99 12.53
CA TRP A 87 -9.71 3.19 12.45
C TRP A 87 -9.21 3.45 11.03
N HIS A 88 -9.77 2.77 10.02
CA HIS A 88 -9.36 2.92 8.62
C HIS A 88 -9.76 4.30 8.08
N GLU A 89 -10.94 4.80 8.45
CA GLU A 89 -11.35 6.17 8.14
C GLU A 89 -10.46 7.21 8.85
N ILE A 90 -10.07 6.97 10.10
CA ILE A 90 -9.14 7.84 10.84
C ILE A 90 -7.80 7.94 10.11
N THR A 91 -7.20 6.81 9.73
CA THR A 91 -5.89 6.80 9.05
C THR A 91 -5.98 7.44 7.68
N ARG A 92 -7.04 7.17 6.90
CA ARG A 92 -7.27 7.81 5.60
C ARG A 92 -7.34 9.34 5.71
N ARG A 93 -8.04 9.87 6.71
CA ARG A 93 -8.12 11.32 6.96
C ARG A 93 -6.80 11.89 7.44
N ALA A 94 -6.09 11.19 8.32
CA ALA A 94 -4.78 11.60 8.80
C ALA A 94 -3.77 11.74 7.64
N ASP A 95 -3.77 10.80 6.69
CA ASP A 95 -2.95 10.87 5.48
C ASP A 95 -3.30 12.07 4.59
N GLY A 96 -4.59 12.39 4.48
CA GLY A 96 -5.07 13.60 3.79
C GLY A 96 -4.54 14.88 4.45
N TYR A 97 -4.71 15.01 5.78
CA TYR A 97 -4.22 16.17 6.53
C TYR A 97 -2.70 16.33 6.41
N TYR A 98 -1.94 15.23 6.51
CA TYR A 98 -0.49 15.25 6.33
C TYR A 98 -0.09 15.69 4.91
N GLY A 99 -0.83 15.23 3.88
CA GLY A 99 -0.63 15.64 2.50
C GLY A 99 -0.89 17.13 2.27
N ASP A 100 -2.00 17.65 2.79
CA ASP A 100 -2.37 19.05 2.67
C ASP A 100 -1.35 19.97 3.36
N GLU A 101 -0.80 19.55 4.50
CA GLU A 101 0.19 20.33 5.27
C GLU A 101 1.60 20.30 4.67
N THR A 102 1.92 19.31 3.82
CA THR A 102 3.25 19.17 3.19
C THR A 102 3.32 19.57 1.72
N GLY A 103 2.17 19.70 1.04
CA GLY A 103 2.08 19.92 -0.41
C GLY A 103 2.33 21.33 -0.93
N GLY A 104 2.70 22.30 -0.09
CA GLY A 104 2.70 23.73 -0.46
C GLY A 104 4.05 24.40 -0.77
N THR A 105 5.18 23.70 -0.93
CA THR A 105 6.43 24.37 -1.36
C THR A 105 7.29 23.59 -2.35
N ASP A 106 7.67 24.32 -3.40
CA ASP A 106 8.74 24.15 -4.38
C ASP A 106 10.12 23.97 -3.70
N GLN A 107 10.41 22.78 -3.17
CA GLN A 107 11.76 22.33 -2.82
C GLN A 107 12.10 21.08 -3.63
N GLY A 108 13.33 21.05 -4.19
CA GLY A 108 13.87 19.95 -4.98
C GLY A 108 13.69 18.58 -4.31
N PRO A 109 13.82 17.47 -5.08
CA PRO A 109 13.12 16.23 -4.83
C PRO A 109 13.31 15.76 -3.39
N ALA A 110 12.23 15.84 -2.62
CA ALA A 110 12.12 15.16 -1.35
C ALA A 110 12.55 13.70 -1.54
N PRO A 111 13.25 13.06 -0.56
CA PRO A 111 13.43 11.62 -0.60
C PRO A 111 12.04 11.01 -0.82
N ALA A 112 11.90 10.24 -1.91
CA ALA A 112 10.60 9.85 -2.43
C ALA A 112 9.74 9.28 -1.30
N ARG A 113 8.68 10.02 -0.96
CA ARG A 113 7.53 9.57 -0.18
C ARG A 113 7.27 8.11 -0.59
N ARG A 114 7.41 7.14 0.33
CA ARG A 114 6.72 5.88 0.10
C ARG A 114 5.24 6.25 0.22
N PRO A 115 4.43 6.17 -0.85
CA PRO A 115 3.00 6.20 -0.64
C PRO A 115 2.67 5.09 0.37
N ALA A 116 1.67 5.32 1.22
CA ALA A 116 1.01 4.21 1.89
C ALA A 116 0.76 3.13 0.83
N ALA A 117 1.09 1.87 1.14
CA ALA A 117 0.92 0.81 0.16
C ALA A 117 -0.54 0.85 -0.32
N PRO A 118 -0.81 0.92 -1.64
CA PRO A 118 -2.16 1.04 -2.14
C PRO A 118 -3.01 -0.13 -1.60
N GLU A 119 -4.18 0.19 -1.05
CA GLU A 119 -5.11 -0.82 -0.56
C GLU A 119 -6.09 -1.18 -1.69
N LEU A 120 -6.05 -2.44 -2.12
CA LEU A 120 -6.98 -2.99 -3.11
C LEU A 120 -7.97 -3.90 -2.39
N GLU A 121 -9.23 -3.49 -2.34
CA GLU A 121 -10.35 -4.29 -1.87
C GLU A 121 -11.06 -4.92 -3.07
N VAL A 122 -11.36 -6.23 -3.00
CA VAL A 122 -12.06 -6.94 -4.08
C VAL A 122 -13.23 -7.72 -3.50
N ILE A 123 -14.44 -7.47 -4.00
CA ILE A 123 -15.66 -8.19 -3.66
C ILE A 123 -15.95 -9.16 -4.81
N VAL A 124 -16.07 -10.45 -4.50
CA VAL A 124 -16.42 -11.49 -5.46
C VAL A 124 -17.74 -12.13 -5.03
N VAL A 125 -18.79 -11.90 -5.81
CA VAL A 125 -20.09 -12.57 -5.65
C VAL A 125 -20.17 -13.67 -6.69
N ARG A 126 -20.15 -14.93 -6.24
CA ARG A 126 -20.24 -16.10 -7.11
C ARG A 126 -21.69 -16.52 -7.32
N ASP A 127 -22.06 -16.73 -8.58
CA ASP A 127 -23.27 -17.44 -8.98
C ASP A 127 -22.87 -18.87 -9.35
N PRO A 128 -23.40 -19.93 -8.69
CA PRO A 128 -23.07 -21.30 -9.04
C PRO A 128 -23.50 -21.69 -10.47
N ASP A 129 -24.50 -21.01 -11.02
CA ASP A 129 -25.10 -21.31 -12.33
C ASP A 129 -24.89 -20.16 -13.33
N GLY A 130 -24.05 -19.16 -13.00
CA GLY A 130 -23.91 -17.93 -13.75
C GLY A 130 -22.55 -17.24 -13.61
N PRO A 131 -22.35 -16.09 -14.26
CA PRO A 131 -21.09 -15.34 -14.16
C PRO A 131 -20.92 -14.74 -12.77
N SER A 132 -19.68 -14.71 -12.28
CA SER A 132 -19.32 -13.96 -11.07
C SER A 132 -19.49 -12.46 -11.28
N VAL A 133 -19.88 -11.75 -10.22
CA VAL A 133 -19.79 -10.29 -10.15
C VAL A 133 -18.55 -9.93 -9.35
N ILE A 134 -17.67 -9.12 -9.95
CA ILE A 134 -16.49 -8.58 -9.29
C ILE A 134 -16.57 -7.06 -9.20
N GLU A 135 -16.42 -6.57 -7.97
CA GLU A 135 -16.24 -5.15 -7.67
C GLU A 135 -14.85 -4.96 -7.06
N ALA A 136 -14.14 -3.90 -7.45
CA ALA A 136 -12.83 -3.59 -6.91
C ALA A 136 -12.75 -2.11 -6.50
N PHE A 137 -12.07 -1.84 -5.39
CA PHE A 137 -11.86 -0.50 -4.87
C PHE A 137 -10.37 -0.31 -4.59
N LEU A 138 -9.80 0.75 -5.16
CA LEU A 138 -8.44 1.17 -4.87
C LEU A 138 -8.51 2.37 -3.94
N ASP A 139 -8.03 2.20 -2.71
CA ASP A 139 -8.11 3.21 -1.65
C ASP A 139 -9.55 3.73 -1.44
N GLY A 140 -10.52 2.81 -1.48
CA GLY A 140 -11.96 3.09 -1.36
C GLY A 140 -12.63 3.68 -2.61
N VAL A 141 -11.89 3.92 -3.70
CA VAL A 141 -12.45 4.42 -4.97
C VAL A 141 -12.77 3.25 -5.90
N PRO A 142 -14.01 3.14 -6.44
CA PRO A 142 -14.36 2.06 -7.34
C PRO A 142 -13.52 2.11 -8.61
N VAL A 143 -12.90 0.99 -8.94
CA VAL A 143 -12.13 0.77 -10.17
C VAL A 143 -12.73 -0.40 -10.95
N ARG A 144 -12.51 -0.42 -12.26
CA ARG A 144 -12.91 -1.55 -13.10
C ARG A 144 -11.78 -2.59 -13.11
N PRO A 145 -11.95 -3.77 -12.50
CA PRO A 145 -10.96 -4.83 -12.57
C PRO A 145 -11.03 -5.56 -13.91
N THR A 146 -9.90 -6.13 -14.33
CA THR A 146 -9.86 -7.21 -15.32
C THR A 146 -9.69 -8.52 -14.55
N GLU A 147 -10.58 -9.48 -14.79
CA GLU A 147 -10.58 -10.78 -14.13
C GLU A 147 -9.95 -11.85 -15.03
N TYR A 148 -9.16 -12.73 -14.42
CA TYR A 148 -8.68 -13.97 -15.03
C TYR A 148 -8.98 -15.13 -14.07
N VAL A 149 -9.91 -16.03 -14.45
CA VAL A 149 -10.25 -17.21 -13.65
C VAL A 149 -9.48 -18.42 -14.18
N LEU A 150 -8.72 -19.05 -13.29
CA LEU A 150 -7.99 -20.28 -13.57
C LEU A 150 -8.56 -21.38 -12.67
N ASP A 151 -9.47 -22.17 -13.22
CA ASP A 151 -10.08 -23.30 -12.52
C ASP A 151 -9.98 -24.57 -13.36
N ALA A 152 -8.82 -25.22 -13.33
CA ALA A 152 -8.63 -26.49 -14.01
C ALA A 152 -9.52 -27.60 -13.45
N GLY A 153 -10.04 -27.43 -12.23
CA GLY A 153 -10.94 -28.36 -11.56
C GLY A 153 -12.36 -28.40 -12.13
N ALA A 154 -12.72 -27.48 -13.03
CA ALA A 154 -14.06 -27.41 -13.61
C ALA A 154 -14.36 -28.51 -14.66
N GLY A 155 -13.39 -29.39 -14.98
CA GLY A 155 -13.59 -30.50 -15.92
C GLY A 155 -13.48 -30.09 -17.38
N TRP A 156 -12.43 -29.35 -17.72
CA TRP A 156 -12.17 -28.88 -19.08
C TRP A 156 -11.69 -30.01 -20.00
N HIS A 157 -12.05 -29.95 -21.28
CA HIS A 157 -11.27 -30.62 -22.32
C HIS A 157 -10.01 -29.81 -22.62
N TRP A 158 -8.92 -30.49 -22.98
CA TRP A 158 -7.62 -29.87 -23.22
C TRP A 158 -7.67 -28.73 -24.26
N GLU A 159 -8.45 -28.90 -25.33
CA GLU A 159 -8.65 -27.88 -26.37
C GLU A 159 -9.27 -26.59 -25.81
N ASP A 160 -10.33 -26.70 -25.02
CA ASP A 160 -11.00 -25.56 -24.40
C ASP A 160 -10.10 -24.88 -23.35
N TRP A 161 -9.31 -25.69 -22.62
CA TRP A 161 -8.34 -25.17 -21.65
C TRP A 161 -7.25 -24.31 -22.30
N ILE A 162 -6.66 -24.78 -23.40
CA ILE A 162 -5.61 -24.01 -24.11
C ILE A 162 -6.19 -22.78 -24.81
N GLU A 163 -7.42 -22.84 -25.32
CA GLU A 163 -8.09 -21.66 -25.91
C GLU A 163 -8.30 -20.58 -24.84
N ALA A 164 -8.84 -20.94 -23.67
CA ALA A 164 -9.04 -20.01 -22.56
C ALA A 164 -7.71 -19.45 -22.03
N ARG A 165 -6.67 -20.31 -21.92
CA ARG A 165 -5.31 -19.91 -21.55
C ARG A 165 -4.76 -18.86 -22.51
N ASP A 166 -4.81 -19.12 -23.80
CA ASP A 166 -4.20 -18.25 -24.82
C ASP A 166 -4.96 -16.92 -24.94
N ALA A 167 -6.29 -16.95 -24.82
CA ALA A 167 -7.11 -15.73 -24.74
C ALA A 167 -6.76 -14.86 -23.52
N ASN A 168 -6.56 -15.48 -22.35
CA ASN A 168 -6.15 -14.78 -21.13
C ASN A 168 -4.73 -14.17 -21.29
N LEU A 169 -3.78 -14.95 -21.81
CA LEU A 169 -2.40 -14.50 -22.02
C LEU A 169 -2.28 -13.39 -23.08
N ALA A 170 -3.18 -13.35 -24.07
CA ALA A 170 -3.18 -12.33 -25.12
C ALA A 170 -3.69 -10.96 -24.65
N THR A 171 -4.58 -10.94 -23.66
CA THR A 171 -5.19 -9.70 -23.15
C THR A 171 -4.51 -9.16 -21.89
N ALA A 172 -3.73 -9.99 -21.20
CA ALA A 172 -3.06 -9.63 -19.96
C ALA A 172 -1.99 -8.55 -20.13
N SER A 173 -1.92 -7.66 -19.13
CA SER A 173 -0.79 -6.74 -18.99
C SER A 173 0.52 -7.53 -18.81
N PRO A 174 1.70 -6.97 -19.10
CA PRO A 174 2.96 -7.70 -18.97
C PRO A 174 3.18 -8.33 -17.58
N ALA A 175 2.82 -7.61 -16.51
CA ALA A 175 2.93 -8.11 -15.14
C ALA A 175 1.92 -9.23 -14.85
N ALA A 176 0.65 -9.05 -15.24
CA ALA A 176 -0.37 -10.08 -15.08
C ALA A 176 -0.04 -11.32 -15.90
N ARG A 177 0.45 -11.17 -17.14
CA ARG A 177 0.88 -12.26 -18.02
C ARG A 177 1.98 -13.10 -17.39
N ALA A 178 2.97 -12.46 -16.74
CA ALA A 178 4.03 -13.19 -16.05
C ALA A 178 3.48 -14.04 -14.88
N ALA A 179 2.54 -13.52 -14.11
CA ALA A 179 1.86 -14.28 -13.06
C ALA A 179 1.00 -15.41 -13.63
N LEU A 180 0.21 -15.12 -14.67
CA LEU A 180 -0.64 -16.11 -15.36
C LEU A 180 0.17 -17.28 -15.90
N LEU A 181 1.31 -17.04 -16.55
CA LEU A 181 2.20 -18.10 -17.02
C LEU A 181 2.63 -19.03 -15.88
N SER A 182 2.99 -18.48 -14.72
CA SER A 182 3.37 -19.29 -13.56
C SER A 182 2.22 -20.14 -13.02
N HIS A 183 0.97 -19.66 -13.11
CA HIS A 183 -0.20 -20.41 -12.65
C HIS A 183 -0.67 -21.45 -13.68
N TYR A 184 -0.54 -21.15 -14.98
CA TYR A 184 -0.89 -22.08 -16.04
C TYR A 184 0.12 -23.22 -16.20
N ASP A 185 1.39 -23.04 -15.82
CA ASP A 185 2.43 -24.08 -15.92
C ASP A 185 2.24 -25.26 -14.96
N ASN A 186 1.44 -25.08 -13.91
CA ASN A 186 1.04 -26.14 -12.99
C ASN A 186 -0.28 -25.76 -12.28
N PRO A 187 -1.43 -25.81 -12.99
CA PRO A 187 -2.67 -25.27 -12.46
C PRO A 187 -3.21 -26.17 -11.35
N PRO A 188 -3.67 -25.60 -10.22
CA PRO A 188 -4.38 -26.36 -9.20
C PRO A 188 -5.60 -27.07 -9.82
N GLY A 189 -5.71 -28.38 -9.63
CA GLY A 189 -6.76 -29.18 -10.24
C GLY A 189 -6.46 -29.64 -11.68
N GLY A 190 -5.24 -29.44 -12.19
CA GLY A 190 -4.85 -29.86 -13.55
C GLY A 190 -5.11 -31.33 -13.89
N GLN A 191 -5.19 -32.21 -12.89
CA GLN A 191 -5.57 -33.62 -13.09
C GLN A 191 -7.02 -33.82 -13.57
N TYR A 192 -7.87 -32.80 -13.49
CA TYR A 192 -9.26 -32.82 -13.97
C TYR A 192 -9.41 -32.29 -15.40
N VAL A 193 -8.32 -31.86 -16.03
CA VAL A 193 -8.33 -31.51 -17.46
C VAL A 193 -8.20 -32.79 -18.27
N GLU A 194 -9.22 -33.07 -19.08
CA GLU A 194 -9.31 -34.26 -19.93
C GLU A 194 -8.53 -34.07 -21.24
N ASP A 195 -8.14 -35.18 -21.88
CA ASP A 195 -7.51 -35.19 -23.22
C ASP A 195 -6.15 -34.48 -23.35
N ARG A 196 -5.43 -34.24 -22.24
CA ARG A 196 -4.10 -33.62 -22.27
C ARG A 196 -3.02 -34.52 -22.90
N ASP A 197 -3.11 -35.84 -22.72
CA ASP A 197 -2.12 -36.83 -23.21
C ASP A 197 -0.64 -36.43 -22.93
N ASP A 198 -0.38 -35.90 -21.73
CA ASP A 198 0.94 -35.40 -21.29
C ASP A 198 1.53 -34.24 -22.12
N ALA A 199 0.69 -33.54 -22.90
CA ALA A 199 1.06 -32.27 -23.50
C ALA A 199 1.56 -31.26 -22.44
N PRO A 200 2.55 -30.42 -22.79
CA PRO A 200 3.06 -29.42 -21.87
C PRO A 200 2.00 -28.36 -21.57
N TRP A 201 1.95 -27.92 -20.30
CA TRP A 201 1.00 -26.90 -19.83
C TRP A 201 1.20 -25.53 -20.49
N ILE A 202 2.45 -25.17 -20.78
CA ILE A 202 2.86 -23.95 -21.47
C ILE A 202 3.69 -24.35 -22.69
N ASP A 203 3.34 -23.79 -23.85
CA ASP A 203 4.18 -23.89 -25.03
C ASP A 203 5.51 -23.20 -24.74
N SER A 204 6.63 -23.90 -24.97
CA SER A 204 7.96 -23.33 -24.77
C SER A 204 8.04 -21.99 -25.52
N VAL A 205 8.25 -20.90 -24.79
CA VAL A 205 8.27 -19.52 -25.32
C VAL A 205 9.12 -19.49 -26.60
N PRO A 206 8.61 -18.97 -27.74
CA PRO A 206 9.45 -18.82 -28.92
C PRO A 206 10.61 -17.89 -28.55
N ALA A 207 11.84 -18.36 -28.77
CA ALA A 207 13.05 -17.58 -28.55
C ALA A 207 12.91 -16.20 -29.23
N PRO A 208 13.43 -15.11 -28.63
CA PRO A 208 13.38 -13.79 -29.25
C PRO A 208 14.02 -13.89 -30.64
N ALA A 209 13.32 -13.37 -31.65
CA ALA A 209 13.80 -13.34 -33.02
C ALA A 209 15.21 -12.75 -33.02
N ALA A 210 16.19 -13.53 -33.50
CA ALA A 210 17.55 -13.07 -33.63
C ALA A 210 17.56 -11.75 -34.40
N THR A 211 18.11 -10.71 -33.78
CA THR A 211 18.52 -9.50 -34.50
C THR A 211 19.40 -9.93 -35.65
N VAL A 212 18.87 -9.81 -36.86
CA VAL A 212 19.64 -9.92 -38.09
C VAL A 212 20.62 -8.76 -38.07
N ASP A 213 21.87 -9.07 -37.71
CA ASP A 213 22.97 -8.13 -37.81
C ASP A 213 23.24 -7.91 -39.30
N GLY A 214 22.55 -6.92 -39.86
CA GLY A 214 22.69 -6.48 -41.24
C GLY A 214 23.99 -5.70 -41.40
N ALA A 215 25.12 -6.39 -41.41
CA ALA A 215 26.35 -5.86 -41.98
C ALA A 215 26.20 -5.79 -43.50
N ALA A 216 25.99 -4.58 -44.03
CA ALA A 216 26.36 -4.22 -45.40
C ALA A 216 26.37 -2.70 -45.60
N GLN A 217 27.54 -2.08 -45.48
CA GLN A 217 28.16 -1.27 -46.54
C GLN A 217 29.62 -0.94 -46.18
#